data_AF-A0A109W463-F1
#
_entry.id   AF-A0A109W463-F1
#
_cell.length_a   1.000
_cell.length_b   1.000
_cell.length_c   1.000
_cell.angle_alpha   90.00
_cell.angle_beta   90.00
_cell.angle_gamma   90.00
#
_symmetry.space_group_name_H-M   'P 1'
#
loop_
_entity.id
_entity.type
_entity.pdbx_description
1 polymer ?
#
loop_
_entity_poly.entity_id
_entity_poly.type
_entity_poly.pdbx_seq_one_letter_code
_entity_poly.pdbx_strand_id
1 'polypeptide(L)' 'MTSERKTMTLNLTKDEMDILDALATRKDVSKTSILKAAIKLYYIINLRIESGEKIFSEDDKTGEKAELLLL' A
#
# COMPACT_ATOMS: atom_id res chain seq x y z
N MET A 1 13.41 21.55 7.58
CA MET A 1 12.32 22.09 6.74
C MET A 1 11.02 21.48 7.21
N THR A 2 10.13 22.25 7.82
CA THR A 2 8.80 21.76 8.22
C THR A 2 7.98 21.52 6.97
N SER A 3 7.80 20.25 6.58
CA SER A 3 6.89 19.88 5.51
C SER A 3 5.49 20.40 5.83
N GLU A 4 4.93 21.21 4.92
CA GLU A 4 3.53 21.63 5.02
C GLU A 4 2.64 20.39 5.13
N ARG A 5 1.74 20.38 6.11
CA ARG A 5 0.74 19.31 6.28
C ARG A 5 -0.61 19.85 5.86
N LYS A 6 -1.29 19.10 5.00
CA LYS A 6 -2.69 19.36 4.62
C LYS A 6 -3.58 18.26 5.17
N THR A 7 -4.77 18.64 5.64
CA THR A 7 -5.79 17.70 6.10
C THR A 7 -6.52 17.10 4.90
N MET A 8 -6.82 15.81 4.95
CA MET A 8 -7.73 15.15 4.02
C MET A 8 -8.86 14.47 4.81
N THR A 9 -10.06 14.48 4.27
CA THR A 9 -11.19 13.68 4.75
C THR A 9 -11.54 12.69 3.66
N LEU A 10 -11.68 11.42 4.03
CA LEU A 10 -11.98 10.33 3.11
C LEU A 10 -13.23 9.61 3.62
N ASN A 11 -14.22 9.44 2.74
CA ASN A 11 -15.35 8.57 3.02
C ASN A 11 -14.98 7.17 2.55
N LEU A 12 -15.14 6.20 3.45
CA LEU A 12 -14.91 4.79 3.16
C LEU A 12 -16.25 4.06 3.28
N THR A 13 -16.45 3.08 2.42
CA THR A 13 -17.47 2.05 2.63
C THR A 13 -17.14 1.25 3.89
N LYS A 14 -18.12 0.51 4.41
CA LYS A 14 -17.92 -0.35 5.56
C LYS A 14 -16.79 -1.35 5.32
N ASP A 15 -16.79 -2.01 4.16
CA ASP A 15 -15.82 -3.04 3.82
C ASP A 15 -14.39 -2.47 3.75
N GLU A 16 -14.22 -1.28 3.16
CA GLU A 16 -12.91 -0.61 3.12
C GLU A 16 -12.41 -0.22 4.51
N MET A 17 -13.30 0.24 5.39
CA MET A 17 -12.97 0.56 6.77
C MET A 17 -12.59 -0.68 7.57
N ASP A 18 -13.32 -1.78 7.40
CA ASP A 18 -13.03 -3.06 8.07
C ASP A 18 -11.67 -3.63 7.64
N ILE A 19 -11.31 -3.51 6.35
CA ILE A 19 -9.98 -3.86 5.84
C ILE A 19 -8.90 -2.99 6.49
N LEU A 20 -9.13 -1.67 6.57
CA LEU A 20 -8.18 -0.73 7.18
C LEU A 20 -7.98 -1.02 8.67
N ASP A 21 -9.04 -1.40 9.38
CA ASP A 21 -9.02 -1.79 10.79
C ASP A 21 -8.24 -3.09 11.02
N ALA A 22 -8.45 -4.10 10.18
CA ALA A 22 -7.71 -5.34 10.23
C ALA A 22 -6.21 -5.12 10.00
N LEU A 23 -5.84 -4.27 9.02
CA LEU A 23 -4.45 -3.93 8.73
C LEU A 23 -3.78 -3.16 9.86
N ALA A 24 -4.48 -2.17 10.42
CA ALA A 24 -4.00 -1.37 11.55
C ALA A 24 -3.75 -2.24 12.79
N THR A 25 -4.68 -3.15 13.09
CA THR A 25 -4.59 -4.09 14.22
C THR A 25 -3.45 -5.09 14.02
N ARG A 26 -3.36 -5.71 12.83
CA ARG A 26 -2.31 -6.70 12.53
C ARG A 26 -0.90 -6.12 12.63
N LYS A 27 -0.73 -4.84 12.30
CA LYS A 27 0.57 -4.16 12.29
C LYS A 27 0.85 -3.33 13.53
N ASP A 28 -0.10 -3.26 14.47
CA ASP A 28 -0.04 -2.41 15.67
C ASP A 28 0.29 -0.94 15.36
N VAL A 29 -0.42 -0.36 14.38
CA VAL A 29 -0.22 1.04 13.96
C VAL A 29 -1.54 1.74 13.69
N SER A 30 -1.50 3.07 13.65
CA SER A 30 -2.69 3.86 13.30
C SER A 30 -3.15 3.64 11.85
N LYS A 31 -4.46 3.79 11.60
CA LYS A 31 -5.05 3.80 10.25
C LYS A 31 -4.41 4.86 9.34
N THR A 32 -4.10 6.03 9.90
CA THR A 32 -3.37 7.10 9.21
C THR A 32 -1.96 6.67 8.78
N SER A 33 -1.27 5.87 9.60
CA SER A 33 0.06 5.32 9.23
C SER A 33 -0.06 4.33 8.08
N ILE A 34 -1.09 3.48 8.08
CA ILE A 34 -1.37 2.55 6.96
C ILE A 34 -1.62 3.34 5.67
N LEU A 35 -2.50 4.34 5.68
CA LEU A 35 -2.80 5.15 4.49
C LEU A 35 -1.56 5.89 3.96
N LYS A 36 -0.73 6.47 4.84
CA LYS A 36 0.54 7.11 4.43
C LYS A 36 1.50 6.10 3.80
N ALA A 37 1.57 4.87 4.33
CA ALA A 37 2.39 3.82 3.76
C ALA A 37 1.84 3.37 2.39
N ALA A 38 0.53 3.24 2.24
CA ALA A 38 -0.12 2.87 0.99
C ALA A 38 0.16 3.89 -0.12
N ILE A 39 0.09 5.20 0.17
CA ILE A 39 0.43 6.26 -0.81
C ILE A 39 1.87 6.11 -1.30
N LYS A 40 2.83 5.91 -0.37
CA LYS A 40 4.24 5.74 -0.73
C LYS A 40 4.47 4.47 -1.54
N LEU A 41 3.84 3.37 -1.16
CA LEU A 41 3.94 2.09 -1.85
C LEU A 41 3.41 2.23 -3.29
N TYR A 42 2.24 2.85 -3.46
CA TYR A 42 1.65 3.09 -4.77
C TYR A 42 2.58 3.93 -5.65
N TYR A 43 3.15 5.01 -5.11
CA TYR A 43 4.11 5.84 -5.85
C TYR A 43 5.37 5.06 -6.28
N ILE A 44 6.00 4.31 -5.36
CA ILE A 44 7.22 3.54 -5.66
C ILE A 44 6.96 2.46 -6.70
N ILE A 45 5.84 1.76 -6.61
CA ILE A 45 5.45 0.74 -7.59
C ILE A 45 5.32 1.35 -8.97
N ASN A 46 4.63 2.49 -9.09
CA ASN A 46 4.46 3.16 -10.39
C ASN A 46 5.81 3.62 -10.96
N LEU A 47 6.70 4.20 -10.15
CA LEU A 47 8.04 4.58 -10.60
C LEU A 47 8.84 3.41 -11.19
N ARG A 48 8.73 2.21 -10.59
CA ARG A 48 9.41 1.01 -11.09
C ARG A 48 8.80 0.50 -12.39
N ILE A 49 7.47 0.52 -12.50
CA ILE A 49 6.79 0.13 -13.73
C ILE A 49 7.17 1.09 -14.87
N GLU A 50 7.19 2.40 -14.60
CA GLU A 50 7.59 3.43 -15.57
C GLU A 50 9.05 3.30 -16.00
N SER A 51 9.94 2.79 -15.14
CA SER A 51 11.33 2.48 -15.51
C SER A 51 11.49 1.17 -16.30
N GLY A 52 10.40 0.47 -16.59
CA GLY A 52 10.38 -0.80 -17.32
C GLY A 52 10.65 -2.04 -16.45
N GLU A 53 10.67 -1.90 -15.12
CA GLU A 53 10.79 -3.03 -14.21
C GLU A 53 9.47 -3.80 -14.10
N LYS A 54 9.58 -5.12 -13.97
CA LYS A 54 8.44 -6.02 -13.68
C LYS A 54 8.41 -6.35 -12.20
N ILE A 55 7.21 -6.36 -11.61
CA ILE A 55 7.01 -6.73 -10.21
C ILE A 55 6.51 -8.17 -10.15
N PHE A 56 7.18 -9.00 -9.37
CA PHE A 56 6.80 -10.38 -9.11
C PHE A 56 6.56 -10.58 -7.62
N SER A 57 5.57 -11.40 -7.29
CA SER A 57 5.48 -12.06 -5.99
C SER A 57 6.21 -13.40 -6.06
N GLU A 58 6.94 -13.73 -5.01
CA GLU A 58 7.66 -15.01 -4.87
C GLU A 58 7.10 -15.74 -3.65
N ASP A 59 6.75 -17.01 -3.82
CA ASP A 59 6.39 -17.89 -2.71
C ASP A 59 7.66 -18.45 -2.06
N ASP A 60 7.90 -18.10 -0.80
CA ASP A 60 9.13 -18.46 -0.09
C ASP A 60 9.33 -19.99 0.10
N LYS A 61 8.27 -20.81 -0.05
CA LYS A 61 8.34 -22.26 0.16
C LYS A 61 8.61 -23.02 -1.13
N THR A 62 8.02 -22.57 -2.22
CA THR A 62 8.04 -23.24 -3.54
C THR A 62 8.98 -22.56 -4.52
N GLY A 63 9.32 -21.29 -4.30
CA GLY A 63 10.07 -20.44 -5.22
C GLY A 63 9.28 -20.00 -6.44
N GLU A 64 7.98 -20.30 -6.51
CA GLU A 64 7.14 -19.92 -7.63
C GLU A 64 6.98 -18.39 -7.70
N LYS A 65 7.15 -17.85 -8.91
CA LYS A 65 7.02 -16.42 -9.19
C LYS A 65 5.76 -16.16 -9.99
N ALA A 66 4.92 -15.27 -9.48
CA ALA A 66 3.74 -14.77 -10.17
C ALA A 66 3.88 -13.27 -10.43
N GLU A 67 3.62 -12.85 -11.68
CA GLU A 67 3.65 -11.43 -12.07
C GLU A 67 2.48 -10.69 -11.42
N LEU A 68 2.79 -9.58 -10.76
CA LEU A 68 1.81 -8.72 -10.09
C LEU A 68 1.41 -7.61 -11.07
N LEU A 69 0.23 -7.74 -11.66
CA LEU A 69 -0.41 -6.69 -12.43
C LEU A 69 -1.12 -5.73 -11.47
N LEU A 70 -0.67 -4.47 -11.41
CA LEU A 70 -1.52 -3.38 -10.92
C LEU A 70 -2.46 -2.98 -12.06
N LEU A 71 -3.77 -2.97 -11.79
CA LEU A 71 -4.80 -2.44 -12.70
C LEU A 71 -5.02 -0.94 -12.48
#